data_AF-A0A917TER9-F1
#
_entry.id   AF-A0A917TER9-F1
#
_cell.length_a   1.000
_cell.length_b   1.000
_cell.length_c   1.000
_cell.angle_alpha   90.00
_cell.angle_beta   90.00
_cell.angle_gamma   90.00
#
_symmetry.space_group_name_H-M   'P 1'
#
loop_
_entity.id
_entity.type
_entity.pdbx_description
1 polymer ?
#
loop_
_entity_poly.entity_id
_entity_poly.type
_entity_poly.pdbx_seq_one_letter_code
_entity_poly.pdbx_strand_id
1 'polypeptide(L)'
;MENEELKVLKRELNNKITILQSEQKSFKRRVSIIANLILPGIGFILYNNSYLKALISFVLFVSYNYLYFIKLSPLIGEMSIAILYYIPALIIWFVSAIMVASLDD
;
A
#
# COMPACT_ATOMS: atom_id res chain seq x y z
N MET A 1 40.24 26.48 14.71
CA MET A 1 39.14 26.14 15.65
C MET A 1 37.78 26.36 15.00
N GLU A 2 37.40 27.58 14.63
CA GLU A 2 36.09 27.87 13.99
C GLU A 2 35.73 26.97 12.81
N ASN A 3 36.69 26.68 11.92
CA ASN A 3 36.43 25.92 10.69
C ASN A 3 36.26 24.39 10.94
N GLU A 4 36.77 23.87 12.05
CA GLU A 4 36.57 22.48 12.46
C GLU A 4 35.22 22.31 13.16
N GLU A 5 34.86 23.23 14.06
CA GLU A 5 33.54 23.26 14.69
C GLU A 5 32.42 23.35 13.64
N LEU A 6 32.59 24.17 12.61
CA LEU A 6 31.64 24.29 11.51
C LEU A 6 31.48 22.97 10.72
N LYS A 7 32.59 22.23 10.52
CA LYS A 7 32.56 20.90 9.86
C LYS A 7 31.84 19.86 10.70
N VAL A 8 32.08 19.85 12.02
CA VAL A 8 31.39 18.92 12.94
C VAL A 8 29.90 19.21 12.94
N LEU A 9 29.52 20.49 13.05
CA LEU A 9 28.12 20.91 13.09
C LEU A 9 27.37 20.58 11.78
N LYS A 10 28.02 20.78 10.62
CA LYS A 10 27.48 20.36 9.32
C LYS A 10 27.28 18.85 9.22
N ARG A 11 28.22 18.05 9.75
CA ARG A 11 28.13 16.59 9.75
C ARG A 11 26.99 16.10 10.64
N GLU A 12 26.85 16.66 11.84
CA GLU A 12 25.74 16.32 12.74
C GLU A 12 24.38 16.70 12.15
N LEU A 13 24.29 17.86 11.51
CA LEU A 13 23.08 18.30 10.84
C LEU A 13 22.69 17.33 9.72
N ASN A 14 23.64 16.94 8.87
CA ASN A 14 23.41 15.97 7.80
C ASN A 14 22.96 14.61 8.34
N ASN A 15 23.60 14.12 9.41
CA ASN A 15 23.20 12.87 10.05
C ASN A 15 21.75 12.95 10.58
N LYS A 16 21.37 14.06 11.23
CA LYS A 16 19.99 14.28 11.68
C LYS A 16 19.01 14.32 10.51
N ILE A 17 19.35 14.99 9.41
CA ILE A 17 18.52 15.02 8.21
C ILE A 17 18.30 13.60 7.66
N THR A 18 19.36 12.80 7.57
CA THR A 18 19.26 11.42 7.07
C THR A 18 18.39 10.54 7.97
N ILE A 19 18.55 10.65 9.29
CA ILE A 19 17.69 9.95 10.26
C ILE A 19 16.23 10.34 10.06
N LEU A 20 15.93 11.64 10.03
CA LEU A 20 14.56 12.15 9.83
C LEU A 20 13.94 11.68 8.49
N GLN A 21 14.74 11.67 7.42
CA GLN A 21 14.29 11.15 6.12
C GLN A 21 13.94 9.66 6.20
N SER A 22 14.75 8.85 6.88
CA SER A 22 14.50 7.43 7.06
C SER A 22 13.24 7.15 7.91
N GLU A 23 13.02 7.93 8.97
CA GLU A 23 11.82 7.85 9.80
C GLU A 23 10.56 8.25 9.02
N GLN A 24 10.64 9.36 8.28
CA GLN A 24 9.55 9.81 7.41
C GLN A 24 9.20 8.73 6.37
N LYS A 25 10.20 8.11 5.76
CA LYS A 25 10.02 7.02 4.80
C LYS A 25 9.32 5.81 5.45
N SER A 26 9.80 5.39 6.62
CA SER A 26 9.19 4.29 7.40
C SER A 26 7.72 4.58 7.77
N PHE A 27 7.45 5.80 8.22
CA PHE A 27 6.09 6.24 8.56
C PHE A 27 5.19 6.23 7.32
N LYS A 28 5.65 6.82 6.21
CA LYS A 28 4.92 6.84 4.94
C LYS A 28 4.59 5.43 4.47
N ARG A 29 5.53 4.48 4.60
CA ARG A 29 5.31 3.06 4.25
C ARG A 29 4.18 2.45 5.06
N ARG A 30 4.19 2.64 6.38
CA ARG A 30 3.14 2.12 7.28
C ARG A 30 1.77 2.70 6.95
N VAL A 31 1.69 4.02 6.78
CA VAL A 31 0.43 4.70 6.43
C VAL A 31 -0.11 4.21 5.09
N SER A 32 0.76 4.05 4.09
CA SER A 32 0.36 3.53 2.78
C SER A 32 -0.16 2.10 2.84
N ILE A 33 0.47 1.21 3.62
CA ILE A 33 -0.02 -0.17 3.81
C ILE A 33 -1.40 -0.16 4.46
N ILE A 34 -1.57 0.61 5.55
CA ILE A 34 -2.85 0.71 6.27
C ILE A 34 -3.95 1.26 5.35
N ALA A 35 -3.66 2.32 4.59
CA ALA A 35 -4.60 2.87 3.64
C ALA A 35 -4.99 1.87 2.54
N ASN A 36 -4.05 1.05 2.07
CA ASN A 36 -4.32 0.01 1.08
C ASN A 36 -5.13 -1.17 1.62
N LEU A 37 -5.01 -1.46 2.92
CA LEU A 37 -5.87 -2.44 3.59
C LEU A 37 -7.32 -1.93 3.67
N ILE A 38 -7.54 -0.63 3.84
CA ILE A 38 -8.89 -0.05 3.80
C ILE A 38 -9.46 -0.10 2.39
N LEU A 39 -8.69 0.33 1.40
CA LEU A 39 -9.10 0.30 0.00
C LEU A 39 -7.91 -0.02 -0.91
N PRO A 40 -7.95 -1.15 -1.64
CA PRO A 40 -6.93 -1.50 -2.63
C PRO A 40 -6.72 -0.37 -3.63
N GLY A 41 -5.47 0.05 -3.78
CA GLY A 41 -5.06 1.12 -4.69
C GLY A 41 -4.61 2.40 -3.98
N ILE A 42 -5.19 2.77 -2.83
CA ILE A 42 -4.87 4.05 -2.16
C ILE A 42 -3.40 4.10 -1.72
N GLY A 43 -2.86 2.98 -1.22
CA GLY A 43 -1.49 2.95 -0.70
C GLY A 43 -0.43 3.29 -1.74
N PHE A 44 -0.68 2.96 -3.01
CA PHE A 44 0.22 3.30 -4.12
C PHE A 44 0.30 4.81 -4.40
N ILE A 45 -0.82 5.51 -4.23
CA ILE A 45 -0.89 6.97 -4.38
C ILE A 45 -0.12 7.60 -3.23
N LEU A 46 -0.44 7.21 -2.00
CA LEU A 46 0.18 7.77 -0.79
C LEU A 46 1.69 7.50 -0.73
N TYR A 47 2.16 6.34 -1.19
CA TYR A 47 3.57 5.96 -1.05
C TYR A 47 4.49 6.62 -2.08
N ASN A 48 4.17 6.48 -3.37
CA ASN A 48 5.08 6.90 -4.44
C ASN A 48 4.34 7.45 -5.68
N ASN A 49 3.11 7.93 -5.53
CA ASN A 49 2.28 8.43 -6.64
C ASN A 49 2.18 7.44 -7.83
N SER A 50 2.16 6.14 -7.55
CA SER A 50 2.05 5.13 -8.62
C SER A 50 0.58 4.96 -9.05
N TYR A 51 0.08 5.95 -9.79
CA TYR A 51 -1.33 6.04 -10.20
C TYR A 51 -1.79 4.84 -11.04
N LEU A 52 -0.93 4.31 -11.90
CA LEU A 52 -1.29 3.14 -12.73
C LEU A 52 -1.49 1.89 -11.87
N LYS A 53 -0.60 1.61 -10.90
CA LYS A 53 -0.74 0.48 -9.97
C LYS A 53 -1.96 0.67 -9.06
N ALA A 54 -2.22 1.91 -8.65
CA ALA A 54 -3.41 2.27 -7.88
C ALA A 54 -4.69 1.94 -8.66
N LEU A 55 -4.79 2.42 -9.90
CA LEU A 55 -5.93 2.22 -10.77
C LEU A 55 -6.18 0.74 -11.06
N ILE A 56 -5.13 -0.01 -11.41
CA ILE A 56 -5.25 -1.45 -11.70
C ILE A 56 -5.74 -2.22 -10.47
N SER A 57 -5.14 -1.97 -9.30
CA SER A 57 -5.55 -2.65 -8.04
C SER A 57 -7.00 -2.35 -7.69
N PHE A 58 -7.39 -1.07 -7.81
CA PHE A 58 -8.73 -0.61 -7.52
C PHE A 58 -9.75 -1.22 -8.48
N VAL A 59 -9.51 -1.14 -9.79
CA VAL A 59 -10.40 -1.69 -10.82
C VAL A 59 -10.54 -3.19 -10.65
N LEU A 60 -9.45 -3.94 -10.47
CA LEU A 60 -9.53 -5.40 -10.26
C LEU A 60 -10.38 -5.75 -9.05
N PHE A 61 -10.15 -5.08 -7.92
CA PHE A 61 -10.91 -5.34 -6.70
C PHE A 61 -12.39 -5.00 -6.87
N VAL A 62 -12.70 -3.82 -7.40
CA VAL A 62 -14.10 -3.35 -7.57
C VAL A 62 -14.82 -4.19 -8.62
N SER A 63 -14.21 -4.44 -9.78
CA SER A 63 -14.83 -5.24 -10.84
C SER A 63 -15.09 -6.67 -10.39
N TYR A 64 -14.17 -7.26 -9.62
CA TYR A 64 -14.39 -8.60 -9.08
C TYR A 64 -15.52 -8.62 -8.05
N ASN A 65 -15.53 -7.68 -7.10
CA ASN A 65 -16.61 -7.55 -6.13
C ASN A 65 -17.97 -7.35 -6.82
N TYR A 66 -18.02 -6.48 -7.84
CA TYR A 66 -19.21 -6.24 -8.64
C TYR A 66 -19.70 -7.53 -9.31
N LEU A 67 -18.80 -8.26 -9.97
CA LEU A 67 -19.11 -9.54 -10.61
C LEU A 67 -19.59 -10.57 -9.58
N TYR A 68 -18.94 -10.63 -8.42
CA TYR A 68 -19.28 -11.55 -7.36
C TYR A 68 -20.69 -11.31 -6.82
N PHE A 69 -21.00 -10.08 -6.39
CA PHE A 69 -22.29 -9.78 -5.76
C PHE A 69 -23.47 -9.81 -6.74
N ILE A 70 -23.26 -9.45 -8.01
CA ILE A 70 -24.35 -9.35 -8.99
C ILE A 70 -24.56 -10.65 -9.76
N LYS A 71 -23.48 -11.38 -10.09
CA LYS A 71 -23.58 -12.57 -10.94
C LYS A 71 -23.37 -13.86 -10.15
N LEU A 72 -22.28 -13.98 -9.39
CA LEU A 72 -21.92 -15.26 -8.76
C LEU A 72 -22.79 -15.57 -7.54
N SER A 73 -22.88 -14.64 -6.58
CA SER A 73 -23.59 -14.86 -5.31
C SER A 73 -25.06 -15.25 -5.50
N PRO A 74 -25.84 -14.68 -6.44
CA PRO A 74 -27.24 -15.10 -6.65
C PRO A 74 -27.39 -16.46 -7.31
N LEU A 75 -26.39 -16.93 -8.06
CA LEU A 75 -26.39 -18.24 -8.72
C LEU A 75 -25.97 -19.37 -7.76
N ILE A 76 -25.27 -19.03 -6.69
CA ILE A 76 -24.72 -19.98 -5.71
C ILE A 76 -25.68 -20.03 -4.52
N GLY A 77 -26.56 -21.04 -4.51
CA GLY A 77 -27.63 -21.16 -3.51
C GLY A 77 -27.14 -21.42 -2.07
N GLU A 78 -25.94 -21.99 -1.89
CA GLU A 78 -25.38 -22.27 -0.56
C GLU A 78 -24.32 -21.23 -0.15
N MET A 79 -24.51 -20.60 1.01
CA MET A 79 -23.62 -19.58 1.56
C MET A 79 -22.18 -20.09 1.77
N SER A 80 -22.00 -21.37 2.10
CA SER A 80 -20.71 -22.06 2.22
C SER A 80 -19.94 -22.08 0.90
N ILE A 81 -20.64 -22.31 -0.21
CA ILE A 81 -20.05 -22.34 -1.55
C ILE A 81 -19.73 -20.91 -2.00
N ALA A 82 -20.59 -19.94 -1.70
CA ALA A 82 -20.39 -18.53 -2.07
C ALA A 82 -19.04 -17.98 -1.54
N ILE A 83 -18.67 -18.32 -0.30
CA ILE A 83 -17.40 -17.90 0.32
C ILE A 83 -16.18 -18.38 -0.49
N LEU A 84 -16.21 -19.58 -1.06
CA LEU A 84 -15.11 -20.08 -1.91
C LEU A 84 -14.91 -19.22 -3.14
N TYR A 85 -16.00 -18.76 -3.75
CA TYR A 85 -15.97 -17.84 -4.88
C TYR A 85 -15.60 -16.41 -4.50
N TYR A 86 -15.44 -16.08 -3.21
CA TYR A 86 -14.94 -14.77 -2.78
C TYR A 86 -13.41 -14.75 -2.57
N ILE A 87 -12.77 -15.93 -2.53
CA ILE A 87 -11.31 -16.06 -2.35
C ILE A 87 -10.51 -15.19 -3.32
N PRO A 88 -10.84 -15.07 -4.62
CA PRO A 88 -10.06 -14.21 -5.52
C PRO A 88 -10.11 -12.73 -5.14
N ALA A 89 -11.21 -12.23 -4.54
CA ALA A 89 -11.29 -10.86 -4.02
C ALA A 89 -10.26 -10.65 -2.89
N LEU A 90 -10.16 -11.63 -1.99
CA LEU A 90 -9.19 -11.63 -0.90
C LEU A 90 -7.75 -11.68 -1.43
N ILE A 91 -7.49 -12.51 -2.44
CA ILE A 91 -6.16 -12.57 -3.08
C ILE A 91 -5.79 -11.21 -3.69
N ILE A 92 -6.69 -10.58 -4.45
CA ILE A 92 -6.44 -9.24 -5.02
C ILE A 92 -6.13 -8.24 -3.91
N TRP A 93 -6.88 -8.28 -2.81
CA TRP A 93 -6.68 -7.40 -1.65
C TRP A 93 -5.31 -7.60 -0.99
N PHE A 94 -4.95 -8.83 -0.64
CA PHE A 94 -3.68 -9.15 0.00
C PHE A 94 -2.49 -8.86 -0.91
N VAL A 95 -2.55 -9.26 -2.18
CA VAL A 95 -1.49 -8.99 -3.17
C VAL A 95 -1.28 -7.49 -3.32
N SER A 96 -2.36 -6.70 -3.38
CA SER A 96 -2.26 -5.25 -3.43
C SER A 96 -1.52 -4.68 -2.22
N ALA A 97 -1.83 -5.15 -1.00
CA ALA A 97 -1.17 -4.70 0.22
C ALA A 97 0.32 -5.09 0.26
N ILE A 98 0.67 -6.31 -0.17
CA ILE A 98 2.06 -6.78 -0.27
C ILE A 98 2.84 -5.93 -1.27
N MET A 99 2.25 -5.65 -2.43
CA MET A 99 2.88 -4.82 -3.46
C MET A 99 3.12 -3.39 -2.99
N VAL A 100 2.26 -2.82 -2.14
CA VAL A 100 2.51 -1.51 -1.50
C VAL A 100 3.63 -1.63 -0.48
N ALA A 101 3.65 -2.71 0.31
CA ALA A 101 4.70 -2.95 1.29
C ALA A 101 6.07 -3.12 0.64
N SER A 102 6.17 -3.62 -0.59
CA SER A 102 7.41 -3.87 -1.32
C SER A 102 7.86 -2.72 -2.23
N LEU A 103 7.27 -1.52 -2.16
CA LEU A 103 7.67 -0.40 -3.02
C LEU A 103 9.08 0.17 -2.71
N ASP A 104 9.73 -0.34 -1.67
CA ASP A 104 11.04 0.08 -1.17
C ASP A 104 12.17 -0.93 -1.38
N ASP A 105 11.81 -2.18 -1.68
CA ASP A 105 12.74 -3.26 -2.01
C ASP A 105 12.96 -3.26 -3.53
#